data_AF-A0AAD4DQJ0-F1
#
_entry.id   AF-A0AAD4DQJ0-F1
#
_cell.length_a   1.000
_cell.length_b   1.000
_cell.length_c   1.000
_cell.angle_alpha   90.00
_cell.angle_beta   90.00
_cell.angle_gamma   90.00
#
_symmetry.space_group_name_H-M   'P 1'
#
loop_
_entity.id
_entity.type
_entity.pdbx_description
1 polymer ?
#
loop_
_entity_poly.entity_id
_entity_poly.type
_entity_poly.pdbx_seq_one_letter_code
_entity_poly.pdbx_strand_id
1 'polypeptide(L)'
;GLEVVRIHAFFSFIYGGKTYPCAVVRWFNIIGDMPDEDTGMWMVHPACGTNNAPLYNIIHVDSIYCAAHLIPVYGRHFLCHNINLHNSYDSFRTFYVNKYTDHHAFDLAS
;
A
#
# COMPACT_ATOMS: atom_id res chain seq x y z
N GLY A 1 3.61 14.55 -0.92
CA GLY A 1 3.51 13.69 0.27
C GLY A 1 4.00 12.31 -0.09
N LEU A 2 4.16 11.42 0.89
CA LEU A 2 4.40 10.00 0.62
C LEU A 2 3.08 9.34 0.23
N GLU A 3 3.11 8.49 -0.78
CA GLU A 3 1.96 7.73 -1.26
C GLU A 3 2.15 6.25 -0.91
N VAL A 4 1.03 5.54 -0.73
CA VAL A 4 1.03 4.14 -0.32
C VAL A 4 0.65 3.25 -1.50
N VAL A 5 1.44 2.20 -1.71
CA VAL A 5 1.21 1.23 -2.78
C VAL A 5 1.39 -0.21 -2.30
N ARG A 6 0.66 -1.14 -2.92
CA ARG A 6 0.94 -2.58 -2.83
C ARG A 6 1.69 -3.02 -4.07
N ILE A 7 2.84 -3.65 -3.89
CA ILE A 7 3.62 -4.22 -4.99
C ILE A 7 3.04 -5.59 -5.36
N HIS A 8 2.79 -5.81 -6.64
CA HIS A 8 2.31 -7.08 -7.20
C HIS A 8 3.42 -7.89 -7.87
N ALA A 9 4.36 -7.22 -8.51
CA ALA A 9 5.49 -7.88 -9.18
C ALA A 9 6.67 -6.92 -9.32
N PHE A 10 7.88 -7.47 -9.26
CA PHE A 10 9.10 -6.82 -9.72
C PHE A 10 9.51 -7.40 -11.07
N PHE A 11 9.96 -6.55 -11.98
CA PHE A 11 10.46 -6.94 -13.28
C PHE A 11 11.47 -5.92 -13.79
N SER A 12 12.12 -6.22 -14.92
CA SER A 12 12.95 -5.24 -15.61
C SER A 12 12.82 -5.40 -17.13
N PHE A 13 13.13 -4.34 -17.86
CA PHE A 13 13.21 -4.36 -19.32
C PHE A 13 14.39 -3.52 -19.80
N ILE A 14 14.82 -3.76 -21.04
CA ILE A 14 15.92 -3.02 -21.66
C ILE A 14 15.35 -2.07 -22.70
N TYR A 15 15.73 -0.80 -22.63
CA TYR A 15 15.38 0.22 -23.61
C TYR A 15 16.58 1.14 -23.85
N GLY A 16 16.97 1.34 -25.12
CA GLY A 16 18.14 2.16 -25.46
C GLY A 16 19.45 1.70 -24.82
N GLY A 17 19.62 0.38 -24.61
CA GLY A 17 20.81 -0.20 -23.97
C GLY A 17 20.87 -0.04 -22.45
N LYS A 18 19.83 0.50 -21.82
CA LYS A 18 19.71 0.64 -20.36
C LYS A 18 18.69 -0.34 -19.80
N THR A 19 19.01 -0.96 -18.67
CA THR A 19 18.08 -1.80 -17.91
C THR A 19 17.28 -0.93 -16.95
N TYR A 20 15.96 -1.07 -16.97
CA TYR A 20 15.03 -0.35 -16.11
C TYR A 20 14.40 -1.33 -15.11
N PRO A 21 14.80 -1.32 -13.83
CA PRO A 21 14.10 -2.07 -12.78
C PRO A 21 12.76 -1.40 -12.45
N CYS A 22 11.69 -2.18 -12.48
CA CYS A 22 10.32 -1.70 -12.33
C CYS A 22 9.52 -2.55 -11.35
N ALA A 23 8.47 -1.94 -10.81
CA ALA A 23 7.47 -2.61 -10.00
C ALA A 23 6.06 -2.34 -10.55
N VAL A 24 5.24 -3.38 -10.62
CA VAL A 24 3.79 -3.25 -10.83
C VAL A 24 3.14 -2.98 -9.48
N VAL A 25 2.42 -1.87 -9.37
CA VAL A 25 1.85 -1.40 -8.12
C VAL A 25 0.34 -1.18 -8.21
N ARG A 26 -0.35 -1.39 -7.09
CA ARG A 26 -1.74 -0.95 -6.86
C ARG A 26 -1.74 0.20 -5.87
N TRP A 27 -2.38 1.30 -6.23
CA TRP A 27 -2.41 2.52 -5.42
C TRP A 27 -3.41 2.45 -4.27
N PHE A 28 -3.13 3.23 -3.22
CA PHE A 28 -4.04 3.50 -2.12
C PHE A 28 -4.22 5.01 -1.94
N ASN A 29 -5.43 5.42 -1.58
CA ASN A 29 -5.75 6.79 -1.20
C ASN A 29 -5.77 6.91 0.33
N ILE A 30 -5.26 8.03 0.85
CA ILE A 30 -5.36 8.40 2.26
C ILE A 30 -6.81 8.77 2.58
N ILE A 31 -7.30 8.33 3.74
CA ILE A 31 -8.60 8.70 4.29
C ILE A 31 -8.43 9.84 5.27
N GLY A 32 -9.10 10.95 4.99
CA GLY A 32 -9.05 12.16 5.83
C GLY A 32 -7.72 12.90 5.70
N ASP A 33 -7.62 14.00 6.45
CA ASP A 33 -6.46 14.92 6.39
C ASP A 33 -5.50 14.76 7.58
N MET A 34 -5.81 13.87 8.51
CA MET A 34 -5.03 13.62 9.73
C MET A 34 -5.05 12.13 10.11
N PRO A 35 -4.06 11.66 10.89
CA PRO A 35 -4.08 10.31 11.45
C PRO A 35 -5.34 10.05 12.27
N ASP A 36 -5.73 8.78 12.32
CA ASP A 36 -6.82 8.30 13.17
C ASP A 36 -6.56 8.65 14.65
N GLU A 37 -7.57 9.20 15.32
CA GLU A 37 -7.44 9.75 16.69
C GLU A 37 -7.10 8.68 17.73
N ASP A 38 -7.67 7.48 17.58
CA ASP A 38 -7.50 6.38 18.53
C ASP A 38 -6.15 5.68 18.38
N THR A 39 -5.67 5.52 17.15
CA THR A 39 -4.45 4.73 16.84
C THR A 39 -3.23 5.58 16.50
N GLY A 40 -3.40 6.85 16.12
CA GLY A 40 -2.33 7.71 15.61
C GLY A 40 -1.73 7.26 14.27
N MET A 41 -2.40 6.34 13.55
CA MET A 41 -1.98 5.79 12.27
C MET A 41 -2.77 6.41 11.12
N TRP A 42 -2.15 6.52 9.94
CA TRP A 42 -2.87 6.93 8.74
C TRP A 42 -3.75 5.80 8.24
N MET A 43 -4.99 6.12 7.88
CA MET A 43 -5.90 5.18 7.22
C MET A 43 -5.83 5.33 5.71
N VAL A 44 -5.87 4.21 5.00
CA VAL A 44 -5.87 4.17 3.53
C VAL A 44 -6.88 3.17 2.99
N HIS A 45 -7.41 3.43 1.80
CA HIS A 45 -8.20 2.46 1.04
C HIS A 45 -7.62 2.25 -0.37
N PRO A 46 -7.83 1.10 -1.01
CA PRO A 46 -7.39 0.92 -2.38
C PRO A 46 -7.98 1.98 -3.31
N ALA A 47 -7.14 2.57 -4.15
CA ALA A 47 -7.55 3.56 -5.12
C ALA A 47 -8.27 2.89 -6.30
N CYS A 48 -9.29 3.57 -6.80
CA CYS A 48 -10.05 3.15 -7.97
C CYS A 48 -9.87 4.19 -9.09
N GLY A 49 -9.61 3.70 -10.30
CA GLY A 49 -9.56 4.50 -11.52
C GLY A 49 -10.94 4.62 -12.18
N THR A 50 -10.95 4.74 -13.51
CA THR A 50 -12.19 4.82 -14.30
C THR A 50 -13.06 3.57 -14.08
N ASN A 51 -14.38 3.76 -14.02
CA ASN A 51 -15.36 2.69 -13.79
C ASN A 51 -15.15 1.87 -12.50
N ASN A 52 -14.56 2.47 -11.46
CA ASN A 52 -14.28 1.81 -10.18
C ASN A 52 -13.31 0.61 -10.30
N ALA A 53 -12.52 0.55 -11.37
CA ALA A 53 -11.49 -0.48 -11.54
C ALA A 53 -10.29 -0.21 -10.61
N PRO A 54 -9.58 -1.24 -10.12
CA PRO A 54 -8.38 -1.03 -9.33
C PRO A 54 -7.33 -0.22 -10.09
N LEU A 55 -6.74 0.80 -9.45
CA LEU A 55 -5.73 1.64 -10.07
C LEU A 55 -4.35 0.98 -10.01
N TYR A 56 -3.91 0.42 -11.14
CA TYR A 56 -2.57 -0.16 -11.31
C TYR A 56 -1.65 0.77 -12.09
N ASN A 57 -0.35 0.74 -11.77
CA ASN A 57 0.65 1.48 -12.52
C ASN A 57 2.02 0.79 -12.47
N ILE A 58 2.95 1.23 -13.32
CA ILE A 58 4.36 0.79 -13.29
C ILE A 58 5.21 1.93 -12.77
N ILE A 59 6.01 1.68 -11.74
CA ILE A 59 6.96 2.64 -11.18
C ILE A 59 8.38 2.10 -11.28
N HIS A 60 9.37 3.00 -11.29
CA HIS A 60 10.76 2.61 -11.14
C HIS A 60 11.02 2.16 -9.70
N VAL A 61 11.87 1.14 -9.50
CA VAL A 61 12.14 0.61 -8.16
C VAL A 61 12.77 1.67 -7.24
N ASP A 62 13.60 2.56 -7.78
CA ASP A 62 14.22 3.66 -7.03
C ASP A 62 13.21 4.69 -6.49
N SER A 63 11.95 4.65 -6.94
CA SER A 63 10.88 5.48 -6.37
C SER A 63 10.29 4.89 -5.09
N ILE A 64 10.66 3.66 -4.72
CA ILE A 64 10.18 3.00 -3.50
C ILE A 64 11.05 3.45 -2.34
N TYR A 65 10.42 4.13 -1.39
CA TYR A 65 11.11 4.67 -0.23
C TYR A 65 11.44 3.61 0.83
N CYS A 66 10.40 2.93 1.33
CA CYS A 66 10.54 1.86 2.32
C CYS A 66 9.35 0.90 2.24
N ALA A 67 9.46 -0.23 2.92
CA ALA A 67 8.33 -1.11 3.14
C ALA A 67 7.47 -0.58 4.29
N ALA A 68 6.14 -0.63 4.13
CA ALA A 68 5.19 -0.31 5.19
C ALA A 68 4.30 -1.52 5.47
N HIS A 69 3.92 -1.73 6.73
CA HIS A 69 2.95 -2.76 7.08
C HIS A 69 1.54 -2.18 7.06
N LEU A 70 0.67 -2.79 6.27
CA LEU A 70 -0.74 -2.44 6.18
C LEU A 70 -1.56 -3.40 7.06
N ILE A 71 -2.20 -2.85 8.10
CA ILE A 71 -3.04 -3.60 9.02
C ILE A 71 -4.50 -3.41 8.60
N PRO A 72 -5.28 -4.46 8.29
CA PRO A 72 -6.68 -4.31 7.96
C PRO A 72 -7.49 -3.64 9.07
N VAL A 73 -8.39 -2.73 8.71
CA VAL A 73 -9.40 -2.21 9.65
C VAL A 73 -10.50 -3.25 9.81
N TYR A 74 -10.61 -3.81 11.01
CA TYR A 74 -11.61 -4.82 11.34
C TYR A 74 -12.95 -4.17 11.71
N GLY A 75 -14.04 -4.67 11.11
CA GLY A 75 -15.39 -4.28 11.49
C GLY A 75 -15.91 -5.10 12.69
N ARG A 76 -17.20 -4.96 12.98
CA ARG A 76 -17.88 -5.72 14.05
C ARG A 76 -18.32 -7.13 13.62
N HIS A 77 -18.06 -7.50 12.37
CA HIS A 77 -18.48 -8.79 11.80
C HIS A 77 -17.34 -9.80 11.89
N PHE A 78 -17.70 -11.08 12.01
CA PHE A 78 -16.75 -12.17 11.89
C PHE A 78 -16.06 -12.14 10.52
N LEU A 79 -14.78 -12.48 10.50
CA LEU A 79 -14.03 -12.66 9.26
C LEU A 79 -14.63 -13.81 8.45
N CYS A 80 -14.72 -13.62 7.14
CA CYS A 80 -15.10 -14.70 6.24
C CYS A 80 -14.04 -15.81 6.32
N HIS A 81 -14.47 -17.06 6.47
CA HIS A 81 -13.57 -18.22 6.58
C HIS A 81 -12.67 -18.41 5.34
N ASN A 82 -13.02 -17.78 4.22
CA ASN A 82 -12.25 -17.83 2.98
C ASN A 82 -11.11 -16.80 2.93
N ILE A 83 -10.99 -15.92 3.94
CA ILE A 83 -9.86 -14.99 4.03
C ILE A 83 -8.62 -15.79 4.42
N ASN A 84 -7.60 -15.71 3.57
CA ASN A 84 -6.28 -16.29 3.77
C ASN A 84 -5.21 -15.19 3.62
N LEU A 85 -3.96 -15.56 3.87
CA LEU A 85 -2.84 -14.62 3.79
C LEU A 85 -2.72 -13.94 2.42
N HIS A 86 -3.03 -14.66 1.33
CA HIS A 86 -2.83 -14.19 -0.03
C HIS A 86 -3.92 -13.22 -0.51
N ASN A 87 -5.16 -13.36 -0.02
CA ASN A 87 -6.31 -12.55 -0.43
C ASN A 87 -6.73 -11.48 0.60
N SER A 88 -6.05 -11.40 1.74
CA SER A 88 -6.37 -10.43 2.80
C SER A 88 -6.41 -9.00 2.26
N TYR A 89 -5.37 -8.58 1.53
CA TYR A 89 -5.28 -7.26 0.91
C TYR A 89 -6.33 -6.96 -0.17
N ASP A 90 -7.03 -7.98 -0.66
CA ASP A 90 -8.13 -7.84 -1.63
C ASP A 90 -9.51 -7.97 -0.97
N SER A 91 -9.55 -8.50 0.26
CA SER A 91 -10.79 -8.75 1.02
C SER A 91 -11.19 -7.58 1.91
N PHE A 92 -10.22 -6.80 2.40
CA PHE A 92 -10.49 -5.61 3.22
C PHE A 92 -10.54 -4.33 2.40
N ARG A 93 -11.38 -3.39 2.85
CA ARG A 93 -11.60 -2.11 2.17
C ARG A 93 -10.70 -0.99 2.67
N THR A 94 -10.23 -1.11 3.91
CA THR A 94 -9.48 -0.06 4.60
C THR A 94 -8.36 -0.69 5.40
N PHE A 95 -7.23 0.01 5.49
CA PHE A 95 -6.04 -0.42 6.20
C PHE A 95 -5.44 0.75 6.98
N TYR A 96 -4.85 0.46 8.14
CA TYR A 96 -3.93 1.36 8.83
C TYR A 96 -2.52 1.17 8.27
N VAL A 97 -1.83 2.28 8.02
CA VAL A 97 -0.41 2.32 7.65
C VAL A 97 0.39 2.34 8.94
N ASN A 98 1.00 1.21 9.27
CA ASN A 98 1.83 1.11 10.44
C ASN A 98 3.21 1.74 10.17
N LYS A 99 3.43 2.93 10.75
CA LYS A 99 4.70 3.66 10.68
C LYS A 99 5.81 3.08 11.59
N TYR A 100 5.47 2.15 12.48
CA TYR A 100 6.35 1.63 13.52
C TYR A 100 7.04 0.31 13.17
N THR A 101 6.67 -0.31 12.06
CA THR A 101 7.18 -1.65 11.68
C THR A 101 8.56 -1.65 11.06
N ASP A 102 9.06 -0.49 10.62
CA ASP A 102 10.42 -0.39 10.14
C ASP A 102 11.27 0.27 11.24
N HIS A 103 12.00 -0.55 11.98
CA HIS A 103 12.94 -0.08 13.01
C HIS A 103 14.10 0.74 12.39
N HIS A 104 14.25 0.74 11.06
CA HIS A 104 15.15 1.63 10.32
C HIS A 104 14.49 2.93 9.83
N ALA A 105 13.17 3.10 9.98
CA ALA A 105 12.44 4.29 9.53
C ALA A 105 12.16 5.33 10.64
N PHE A 106 12.79 5.17 11.81
CA PHE A 106 12.54 6.03 12.98
C PHE A 106 12.99 7.50 12.80
N ASP A 107 13.79 7.80 11.77
CA ASP A 107 14.29 9.15 11.52
C ASP A 107 13.33 10.08 10.73
N LEU A 108 12.16 9.61 10.27
CA LEU A 108 11.34 10.38 9.30
C LEU A 108 9.91 10.69 9.71
N ALA A 109 9.49 10.28 10.91
CA ALA A 109 8.17 10.59 11.46
C ALA A 109 8.22 11.52 12.69
N SER A 110 9.37 12.14 12.96
CA SER A 110 9.57 13.16 14.01
C SER A 110 9.45 14.58 13.45
#